data_AF-A0A2E0C6F7-F1
#
_entry.id   AF-A0A2E0C6F7-F1
#
_cell.length_a   1.000
_cell.length_b   1.000
_cell.length_c   1.000
_cell.angle_alpha   90.00
_cell.angle_beta   90.00
_cell.angle_gamma   90.00
#
_symmetry.space_group_name_H-M   'P 1'
#
loop_
_entity.id
_entity.type
_entity.pdbx_description
1 polymer ?
#
loop_
_entity_poly.entity_id
_entity_poly.type
_entity_poly.pdbx_seq_one_letter_code
_entity_poly.pdbx_strand_id
1 'polypeptide(L)'
;MTKEDQLTIINDAIKQTKTNLKPLGYNLIFWSTVIISMSLFHYFLPQIVQYSYYSSVIYWVSIPLLGMIYTTYYNIKIGIKVGYSTQLDRVIRIIWGVFGLAWIFTVGISFLFNVNPVQDILFLLGIILTMSGIIIKFHNITIGGIGLMIFTMYTYYNPALNLLLVNVIGISFGMLIPGLALYFQKEDE
;
A
#
# COMPACT_ATOMS: atom_id res chain seq x y z
N MET A 1 -14.94 25.21 34.92
CA MET A 1 -14.57 23.91 34.31
C MET A 1 -14.97 22.83 35.30
N THR A 2 -15.87 21.94 34.90
CA THR A 2 -16.34 20.85 35.76
C THR A 2 -15.35 19.68 35.73
N LYS A 3 -15.46 18.76 36.70
CA LYS A 3 -14.64 17.53 36.70
C LYS A 3 -14.91 16.67 35.45
N GLU A 4 -16.13 16.70 34.94
CA GLU A 4 -16.52 16.03 33.69
C GLU A 4 -15.80 16.64 32.48
N ASP A 5 -15.69 17.98 32.41
CA ASP A 5 -14.94 18.66 31.35
C ASP A 5 -13.45 18.27 31.38
N GLN A 6 -12.85 18.18 32.57
CA GLN A 6 -11.45 17.80 32.73
C GLN A 6 -11.20 16.34 32.34
N LEU A 7 -12.06 15.41 32.76
CA LEU A 7 -11.98 14.00 32.38
C LEU A 7 -12.14 13.82 30.87
N THR A 8 -13.04 14.59 30.26
CA THR A 8 -13.26 14.56 28.81
C THR A 8 -12.01 15.03 28.06
N ILE A 9 -11.40 16.14 28.47
CA ILE A 9 -10.16 16.64 27.87
C ILE A 9 -9.01 15.65 28.01
N ILE A 10 -8.87 15.02 29.19
CA ILE A 10 -7.84 14.00 29.42
C ILE A 10 -8.07 12.80 28.50
N ASN A 11 -9.30 12.31 28.39
CA ASN A 11 -9.64 11.19 27.51
C ASN A 11 -9.41 11.53 26.03
N ASP A 12 -9.76 12.74 25.60
CA ASP A 12 -9.50 13.20 24.23
C ASP A 12 -8.00 13.31 23.95
N ALA A 13 -7.20 13.82 24.91
CA ALA A 13 -5.75 13.89 24.79
C ALA A 13 -5.11 12.49 24.73
N ILE A 14 -5.60 11.53 25.54
CA ILE A 14 -5.18 10.12 25.51
C ILE A 14 -5.55 9.49 24.17
N LYS A 15 -6.77 9.71 23.69
CA LYS A 15 -7.25 9.19 22.41
C LYS A 15 -6.48 9.79 21.22
N GLN A 16 -6.07 11.05 21.32
CA GLN A 16 -5.26 11.74 20.33
C GLN A 16 -3.79 11.27 20.33
N THR A 17 -3.29 10.73 21.45
CA THR A 17 -1.96 10.11 21.52
C THR A 17 -1.95 8.66 21.10
N LYS A 18 -3.05 7.93 21.32
CA LYS A 18 -3.23 6.55 20.84
C LYS A 18 -3.47 6.54 19.33
N THR A 19 -2.49 6.10 18.56
CA THR A 19 -2.63 6.09 17.10
C THR A 19 -3.53 4.95 16.64
N ASN A 20 -4.56 5.26 15.87
CA ASN A 20 -5.42 4.25 15.26
C ASN A 20 -4.83 3.80 13.91
N LEU A 21 -4.19 2.63 13.89
CA LEU A 21 -3.59 2.07 12.67
C LEU A 21 -4.59 1.25 11.82
N LYS A 22 -5.85 1.08 12.26
CA LYS A 22 -6.86 0.31 11.50
C LYS A 22 -7.11 0.84 10.08
N PRO A 23 -7.18 2.17 9.82
CA PRO A 23 -7.33 2.68 8.45
C PRO A 23 -6.14 2.31 7.56
N LEU A 24 -4.91 2.32 8.09
CA LEU A 24 -3.73 1.85 7.36
C LEU A 24 -3.83 0.34 7.10
N GLY A 25 -4.18 -0.46 8.11
CA GLY A 25 -4.39 -1.90 7.97
C GLY A 25 -5.41 -2.24 6.88
N TYR A 26 -6.55 -1.56 6.86
CA TYR A 26 -7.57 -1.72 5.81
C TYR A 26 -6.99 -1.41 4.43
N ASN A 27 -6.25 -0.30 4.27
CA ASN A 27 -5.64 0.05 2.99
C ASN A 27 -4.65 -1.02 2.51
N LEU A 28 -3.83 -1.56 3.42
CA LEU A 28 -2.88 -2.63 3.08
C LEU A 28 -3.60 -3.91 2.65
N ILE A 29 -4.69 -4.30 3.33
CA ILE A 29 -5.51 -5.46 2.95
C ILE A 29 -6.17 -5.24 1.58
N PHE A 30 -6.76 -4.07 1.36
CA PHE A 30 -7.39 -3.72 0.10
C PHE A 30 -6.40 -3.82 -1.06
N TRP A 31 -5.26 -3.14 -0.95
CA TRP A 31 -4.26 -3.09 -2.00
C TRP A 31 -3.60 -4.44 -2.27
N SER A 32 -3.31 -5.20 -1.22
CA SER A 32 -2.78 -6.56 -1.39
C SER A 32 -3.76 -7.48 -2.10
N THR A 33 -5.05 -7.43 -1.73
CA THR A 33 -6.10 -8.22 -2.38
C THR A 33 -6.21 -7.88 -3.87
N VAL A 34 -6.19 -6.58 -4.21
CA VAL A 34 -6.24 -6.12 -5.60
C VAL A 34 -5.02 -6.62 -6.39
N ILE A 35 -3.80 -6.39 -5.88
CA ILE A 35 -2.56 -6.73 -6.59
C ILE A 35 -2.38 -8.25 -6.72
N ILE A 36 -2.72 -9.03 -5.69
CA ILE A 36 -2.67 -10.49 -5.74
C ILE A 36 -3.68 -11.01 -6.77
N SER A 37 -4.92 -10.51 -6.74
CA SER A 37 -5.94 -10.90 -7.71
C SER A 37 -5.53 -10.57 -9.13
N MET A 38 -4.93 -9.37 -9.34
CA MET A 38 -4.42 -8.97 -10.64
C MET A 38 -3.28 -9.88 -11.13
N SER A 39 -2.34 -10.20 -10.24
CA SER A 39 -1.19 -11.05 -10.56
C SER A 39 -1.63 -12.47 -10.93
N LEU A 40 -2.58 -13.04 -10.17
CA LEU A 40 -3.14 -14.37 -10.46
C LEU A 40 -3.94 -14.37 -11.76
N PHE A 41 -4.77 -13.36 -11.99
CA PHE A 41 -5.54 -13.24 -13.23
C PHE A 41 -4.62 -13.16 -14.45
N HIS A 42 -3.57 -12.34 -14.37
CA HIS A 42 -2.56 -12.25 -15.42
C HIS A 42 -1.81 -13.57 -15.62
N TYR A 43 -1.52 -14.30 -14.53
CA TYR A 43 -0.82 -15.58 -14.60
C TYR A 43 -1.66 -16.69 -15.26
N PHE A 44 -2.94 -16.81 -14.91
CA PHE A 44 -3.83 -17.85 -15.47
C PHE A 44 -4.39 -17.51 -16.83
N LEU A 45 -4.59 -16.22 -17.14
CA LEU A 45 -5.21 -15.76 -18.38
C LEU A 45 -4.30 -14.76 -19.13
N PRO A 46 -3.05 -15.14 -19.44
CA PRO A 46 -2.10 -14.23 -20.09
C PRO A 46 -2.58 -13.79 -21.47
N GLN A 47 -3.39 -14.62 -22.15
CA GLN A 47 -3.91 -14.35 -23.49
C GLN A 47 -4.88 -13.16 -23.53
N ILE A 48 -5.55 -12.87 -22.41
CA ILE A 48 -6.47 -11.74 -22.25
C ILE A 48 -5.68 -10.48 -21.88
N VAL A 49 -4.70 -10.61 -20.98
CA VAL A 49 -3.94 -9.47 -20.45
C VAL A 49 -2.84 -9.02 -21.41
N GLN A 50 -2.16 -9.95 -22.07
CA GLN A 50 -1.06 -9.74 -23.01
C GLN A 50 -1.51 -9.84 -24.47
N TYR A 51 -2.79 -9.59 -24.76
CA TYR A 51 -3.32 -9.62 -26.13
C TYR A 51 -2.55 -8.68 -27.08
N SER A 52 -2.08 -7.55 -26.55
CA SER A 52 -1.22 -6.59 -27.25
C SER A 52 -0.21 -6.01 -26.27
N TYR A 53 0.89 -5.45 -26.79
CA TYR A 53 1.91 -4.76 -26.02
C TYR A 53 1.30 -3.72 -25.05
N TYR A 54 0.35 -2.91 -25.53
CA TYR A 54 -0.33 -1.91 -24.72
C TYR A 54 -1.37 -2.50 -23.75
N SER A 55 -1.91 -3.69 -24.03
CA SER A 55 -2.97 -4.30 -23.21
C SER A 55 -2.48 -4.60 -21.80
N SER A 56 -1.25 -5.10 -21.68
CA SER A 56 -0.66 -5.40 -20.37
C SER A 56 -0.41 -4.13 -19.57
N VAL A 57 0.11 -3.07 -20.22
CA VAL A 57 0.33 -1.77 -19.56
C VAL A 57 -0.99 -1.16 -19.11
N ILE A 58 -2.02 -1.17 -19.98
CA ILE A 58 -3.36 -0.67 -19.64
C ILE A 58 -3.95 -1.43 -18.45
N TYR A 59 -3.82 -2.76 -18.42
CA TYR A 59 -4.29 -3.58 -17.30
C TYR A 59 -3.62 -3.20 -15.97
N TRP A 60 -2.30 -3.08 -15.98
CA TRP A 60 -1.51 -2.76 -14.78
C TRP A 60 -1.56 -1.29 -14.35
N VAL A 61 -2.06 -0.38 -15.20
CA VAL A 61 -2.21 1.05 -14.88
C VAL A 61 -3.65 1.40 -14.52
N SER A 62 -4.63 0.94 -15.28
CA SER A 62 -6.04 1.33 -15.11
C SER A 62 -6.64 0.83 -13.80
N ILE A 63 -6.39 -0.42 -13.42
CA ILE A 63 -6.93 -1.00 -12.19
C ILE A 63 -6.35 -0.29 -10.95
N PRO A 64 -5.02 -0.07 -10.82
CA PRO A 64 -4.49 0.71 -9.71
C PRO A 64 -4.96 2.16 -9.73
N LEU A 65 -5.15 2.79 -10.89
CA LEU A 65 -5.70 4.14 -10.95
C LEU A 65 -7.10 4.22 -10.32
N LEU A 66 -7.98 3.26 -10.63
CA LEU A 66 -9.30 3.16 -10.00
C LEU A 66 -9.20 2.90 -8.49
N GLY A 67 -8.27 2.01 -8.08
CA GLY A 67 -7.98 1.73 -6.68
C GLY A 67 -7.51 2.98 -5.92
N MET A 68 -6.69 3.84 -6.53
CA MET A 68 -6.22 5.10 -5.96
C MET A 68 -7.36 6.08 -5.74
N ILE A 69 -8.27 6.23 -6.71
CA ILE A 69 -9.46 7.09 -6.58
C ILE A 69 -10.33 6.59 -5.41
N TYR A 70 -10.62 5.29 -5.37
CA TYR A 70 -11.44 4.69 -4.32
C TYR A 70 -10.82 4.85 -2.93
N THR A 71 -9.55 4.50 -2.76
CA THR A 71 -8.86 4.58 -1.47
C THR A 71 -8.66 6.01 -0.99
N THR A 72 -8.42 6.96 -1.90
CA THR A 72 -8.38 8.39 -1.56
C THR A 72 -9.72 8.86 -1.01
N TYR A 73 -10.82 8.56 -1.71
CA TYR A 73 -12.17 8.90 -1.25
C TYR A 73 -12.48 8.26 0.11
N TYR A 74 -12.19 6.97 0.27
CA TYR A 74 -12.39 6.23 1.51
C TYR A 74 -11.61 6.83 2.68
N ASN A 75 -10.32 7.14 2.47
CA ASN A 75 -9.44 7.72 3.48
C ASN A 75 -9.88 9.13 3.91
N ILE A 76 -10.37 9.96 2.97
CA ILE A 76 -10.93 11.28 3.30
C ILE A 76 -12.18 11.11 4.18
N LYS A 77 -13.10 10.21 3.80
CA LYS A 77 -14.34 9.96 4.55
C LYS A 77 -14.06 9.47 5.97
N ILE A 78 -13.08 8.58 6.14
CA ILE A 78 -12.65 8.11 7.46
C ILE A 78 -11.96 9.19 8.27
N GLY A 79 -11.09 9.98 7.66
CA GLY A 79 -10.43 11.10 8.33
C GLY A 79 -11.45 12.08 8.92
N ILE A 80 -12.50 12.40 8.16
CA ILE A 80 -13.60 13.26 8.62
C ILE A 80 -14.37 12.58 9.77
N LYS A 81 -14.66 11.28 9.68
CA LYS A 81 -15.38 10.53 10.72
C LYS A 81 -14.61 10.42 12.04
N VAL A 82 -13.28 10.28 11.98
CA VAL A 82 -12.42 10.18 13.16
C VAL A 82 -12.27 11.54 13.85
N GLY A 83 -12.28 12.64 13.09
CA GLY A 83 -12.34 14.02 13.62
C GLY A 83 -11.02 14.57 14.17
N TYR A 84 -9.96 13.77 14.24
CA TYR A 84 -8.61 14.18 14.62
C TYR A 84 -7.55 13.47 13.77
N SER A 85 -6.33 14.03 13.71
CA SER A 85 -5.17 13.38 13.07
C SER A 85 -3.95 13.46 13.98
N THR A 86 -3.29 12.32 14.19
CA THR A 86 -2.02 12.27 14.91
C THR A 86 -0.85 12.69 14.01
N GLN A 87 0.32 12.93 14.61
CA GLN A 87 1.55 13.16 13.84
C GLN A 87 1.90 11.95 12.96
N LEU A 88 1.65 10.73 13.46
CA LEU A 88 1.90 9.51 12.73
C LEU A 88 0.97 9.38 11.51
N ASP A 89 -0.32 9.70 11.67
CA ASP A 89 -1.28 9.70 10.56
C ASP A 89 -0.88 10.69 9.46
N ARG A 90 -0.36 11.86 9.86
CA ARG A 90 0.13 12.86 8.92
C ARG A 90 1.33 12.35 8.13
N VAL A 91 2.31 11.74 8.80
CA VAL A 91 3.50 11.16 8.16
C VAL A 91 3.12 10.05 7.19
N ILE A 92 2.26 9.11 7.60
CA ILE A 92 1.76 8.04 6.73
C ILE A 92 1.08 8.63 5.49
N ARG A 93 0.19 9.61 5.66
CA ARG A 93 -0.52 10.26 4.54
C ARG A 93 0.43 10.92 3.54
N ILE A 94 1.47 11.60 4.04
CA ILE A 94 2.49 12.23 3.19
C ILE A 94 3.24 11.15 2.38
N ILE A 95 3.69 10.08 3.03
CA ILE A 95 4.42 8.99 2.37
C ILE A 95 3.60 8.37 1.24
N TRP A 96 2.34 8.02 1.51
CA TRP A 96 1.46 7.44 0.49
C TRP A 96 1.04 8.45 -0.59
N GLY A 97 0.96 9.73 -0.26
CA GLY A 97 0.75 10.80 -1.25
C GLY A 97 1.93 10.97 -2.20
N VAL A 98 3.16 10.97 -1.67
CA VAL A 98 4.39 11.02 -2.46
C VAL A 98 4.53 9.77 -3.33
N PHE A 99 4.18 8.59 -2.79
CA PHE A 99 4.11 7.35 -3.57
C PHE A 99 3.16 7.48 -4.76
N GLY A 100 1.95 7.99 -4.55
CA GLY A 100 0.98 8.18 -5.63
C GLY A 100 1.48 9.13 -6.72
N LEU A 101 2.16 10.21 -6.34
CA LEU A 101 2.79 11.12 -7.31
C LEU A 101 3.92 10.44 -8.08
N ALA A 102 4.83 9.77 -7.38
CA ALA A 102 5.94 9.04 -8.00
C ALA A 102 5.43 7.96 -8.97
N TRP A 103 4.36 7.25 -8.62
CA TRP A 103 3.69 6.28 -9.48
C TRP A 103 3.20 6.91 -10.80
N ILE A 104 2.56 8.09 -10.74
CA ILE A 104 2.10 8.80 -11.95
C ILE A 104 3.28 9.15 -12.86
N PHE A 105 4.39 9.64 -12.29
CA PHE A 105 5.60 9.94 -13.07
C PHE A 105 6.21 8.68 -13.69
N THR A 106 6.31 7.58 -12.93
CA THR A 106 6.82 6.29 -13.44
C THR A 106 5.97 5.79 -14.61
N VAL A 107 4.65 5.86 -14.50
CA VAL A 107 3.73 5.51 -15.60
C VAL A 107 3.93 6.42 -16.80
N GLY A 108 4.06 7.74 -16.60
CA GLY A 108 4.32 8.69 -17.68
C GLY A 108 5.63 8.41 -18.43
N ILE A 109 6.72 8.14 -17.72
CA ILE A 109 8.02 7.75 -18.29
C ILE A 109 7.89 6.45 -19.08
N SER A 110 7.20 5.46 -18.52
CA SER A 110 6.95 4.17 -19.18
C SER A 110 6.24 4.32 -20.53
N PHE A 111 5.23 5.20 -20.62
CA PHE A 111 4.56 5.49 -21.89
C PHE A 111 5.48 6.21 -22.90
N LEU A 112 6.34 7.12 -22.44
CA LEU A 112 7.26 7.85 -23.32
C LEU A 112 8.36 6.95 -23.91
N PHE A 113 8.87 6.00 -23.12
CA PHE A 113 10.01 5.16 -23.51
C PHE A 113 9.64 3.73 -23.90
N ASN A 114 8.33 3.36 -23.88
CA ASN A 114 7.86 1.99 -24.11
C ASN A 114 8.62 0.98 -23.22
N VAL A 115 8.68 1.26 -21.93
CA VAL A 115 9.25 0.36 -20.91
C VAL A 115 8.14 -0.09 -19.99
N ASN A 116 8.17 -1.34 -19.53
CA ASN A 116 7.15 -1.84 -18.61
C ASN A 116 7.38 -1.27 -17.20
N PRO A 117 6.42 -0.52 -16.61
CA PRO A 117 6.63 0.16 -15.33
C PRO A 117 6.45 -0.75 -14.12
N VAL A 118 5.98 -1.99 -14.31
CA VAL A 118 5.53 -2.86 -13.21
C VAL A 118 6.67 -3.11 -12.21
N GLN A 119 7.87 -3.42 -12.68
CA GLN A 119 9.01 -3.68 -11.80
C GLN A 119 9.40 -2.43 -10.98
N ASP A 120 9.47 -1.26 -11.63
CA ASP A 120 9.78 0.01 -10.97
C ASP A 120 8.75 0.38 -9.91
N ILE A 121 7.46 0.17 -10.22
CA ILE A 121 6.35 0.39 -9.29
C ILE A 121 6.45 -0.53 -8.07
N LEU A 122 6.77 -1.81 -8.27
CA LEU A 122 6.90 -2.77 -7.18
C LEU A 122 8.12 -2.47 -6.29
N PHE A 123 9.23 -2.01 -6.89
CA PHE A 123 10.39 -1.56 -6.15
C PHE A 123 10.06 -0.32 -5.30
N LEU A 124 9.40 0.67 -5.90
CA LEU A 124 8.93 1.86 -5.21
C LEU A 124 7.97 1.51 -4.06
N LEU A 125 7.05 0.57 -4.28
CA LEU A 125 6.15 0.06 -3.24
C LEU A 125 6.94 -0.58 -2.09
N GLY A 126 7.98 -1.36 -2.39
CA GLY A 126 8.87 -1.94 -1.37
C GLY A 126 9.55 -0.90 -0.47
N ILE A 127 10.00 0.23 -1.06
CA ILE A 127 10.54 1.37 -0.29
C ILE A 127 9.47 1.94 0.65
N ILE A 128 8.28 2.19 0.12
CA ILE A 128 7.17 2.81 0.87
C ILE A 128 6.69 1.92 2.01
N LEU A 129 6.61 0.61 1.79
CA LEU A 129 6.31 -0.37 2.83
C LEU A 129 7.41 -0.38 3.90
N THR A 130 8.68 -0.41 3.50
CA THR A 130 9.82 -0.38 4.43
C THR A 130 9.78 0.87 5.31
N MET A 131 9.62 2.06 4.71
CA MET A 131 9.48 3.32 5.44
C MET A 131 8.27 3.29 6.38
N SER A 132 7.11 2.88 5.88
CA SER A 132 5.88 2.80 6.68
C SER A 132 6.07 1.89 7.89
N GLY A 133 6.63 0.69 7.68
CA GLY A 133 6.90 -0.29 8.73
C GLY A 133 7.86 0.21 9.81
N ILE A 134 8.92 0.93 9.42
CA ILE A 134 9.88 1.52 10.37
C ILE A 134 9.20 2.59 11.22
N ILE A 135 8.43 3.47 10.59
CA ILE A 135 7.79 4.62 11.27
C ILE A 135 6.72 4.15 12.26
N ILE A 136 5.91 3.16 11.88
CA ILE A 136 4.91 2.57 12.79
C ILE A 136 5.49 1.51 13.73
N LYS A 137 6.81 1.23 13.64
CA LYS A 137 7.53 0.20 14.41
C LYS A 137 6.92 -1.20 14.27
N PHE A 138 6.38 -1.54 13.11
CA PHE A 138 5.78 -2.84 12.83
C PHE A 138 6.69 -3.67 11.92
N HIS A 139 7.50 -4.51 12.55
CA HIS A 139 8.59 -5.25 11.90
C HIS A 139 8.14 -6.09 10.70
N ASN A 140 6.95 -6.68 10.75
CA ASN A 140 6.43 -7.52 9.67
C ASN A 140 6.24 -6.74 8.35
N ILE A 141 5.82 -5.47 8.41
CA ILE A 141 5.71 -4.60 7.22
C ILE A 141 7.10 -4.28 6.68
N THR A 142 8.05 -3.98 7.57
CA THR A 142 9.43 -3.67 7.18
C THR A 142 10.10 -4.85 6.48
N ILE A 143 10.01 -6.06 7.04
CA ILE A 143 10.58 -7.26 6.42
C ILE A 143 9.98 -7.49 5.04
N GLY A 144 8.65 -7.40 4.91
CA GLY A 144 8.02 -7.64 3.63
C GLY A 144 8.32 -6.56 2.58
N GLY A 145 8.48 -5.30 2.99
CA GLY A 145 8.97 -4.23 2.10
C GLY A 145 10.39 -4.49 1.60
N ILE A 146 11.32 -4.85 2.49
CA ILE A 146 12.69 -5.22 2.13
C ILE A 146 12.70 -6.46 1.22
N GLY A 147 11.90 -7.47 1.56
CA GLY A 147 11.75 -8.68 0.75
C GLY A 147 11.28 -8.35 -0.67
N LEU A 148 10.26 -7.50 -0.82
CA LEU A 148 9.75 -7.06 -2.13
C LEU A 148 10.83 -6.31 -2.93
N MET A 149 11.65 -5.46 -2.29
CA MET A 149 12.77 -4.78 -2.96
C MET A 149 13.85 -5.77 -3.44
N ILE A 150 14.24 -6.73 -2.60
CA ILE A 150 15.24 -7.75 -2.97
C ILE A 150 14.72 -8.60 -4.13
N PHE A 151 13.44 -9.01 -4.07
CA PHE A 151 12.83 -9.82 -5.12
C PHE A 151 12.72 -9.09 -6.44
N THR A 152 12.27 -7.83 -6.43
CA THR A 152 12.20 -7.01 -7.65
C THR A 152 13.58 -6.81 -8.27
N MET A 153 14.60 -6.54 -7.45
CA MET A 153 15.98 -6.47 -7.90
C MET A 153 16.46 -7.81 -8.51
N TYR A 154 16.16 -8.93 -7.86
CA TYR A 154 16.54 -10.26 -8.35
C TYR A 154 15.86 -10.61 -9.69
N THR A 155 14.60 -10.22 -9.88
CA THR A 155 13.90 -10.42 -11.17
C THR A 155 14.49 -9.60 -12.32
N TYR A 156 15.23 -8.52 -12.02
CA TYR A 156 15.97 -7.76 -13.04
C TYR A 156 17.16 -8.56 -13.58
N TYR A 157 17.84 -9.31 -12.71
CA TYR A 157 18.96 -10.18 -13.07
C TYR A 157 18.51 -11.50 -13.70
N ASN A 158 17.32 -12.00 -13.33
CA ASN A 158 16.83 -13.29 -13.79
C ASN A 158 15.40 -13.19 -14.37
N PRO A 159 15.27 -12.73 -15.63
CA PRO A 159 13.97 -12.50 -16.28
C PRO A 159 13.14 -13.77 -16.49
N ALA A 160 13.76 -14.95 -16.34
CA ALA A 160 13.10 -16.26 -16.41
C ALA A 160 12.18 -16.52 -15.19
N LEU A 161 12.36 -15.77 -14.09
CA LEU A 161 11.45 -15.85 -12.96
C LEU A 161 10.11 -15.23 -13.30
N ASN A 162 9.03 -15.94 -12.95
CA ASN A 162 7.70 -15.42 -13.13
C ASN A 162 7.42 -14.30 -12.11
N LEU A 163 7.63 -13.06 -12.54
CA LEU A 163 7.43 -11.84 -11.76
C LEU A 163 6.06 -11.84 -11.05
N LEU A 164 5.01 -12.40 -11.68
CA LEU A 164 3.66 -12.42 -11.13
C LEU A 164 3.56 -13.30 -9.87
N LEU A 165 4.16 -14.48 -9.88
CA LEU A 165 4.16 -15.38 -8.72
C LEU A 165 4.98 -14.81 -7.57
N VAL A 166 6.14 -14.24 -7.88
CA VAL A 166 7.00 -13.57 -6.90
C VAL A 166 6.26 -12.38 -6.29
N ASN A 167 5.52 -11.63 -7.10
CA ASN A 167 4.70 -10.52 -6.63
C ASN A 167 3.58 -11.00 -5.69
N VAL A 168 2.87 -12.09 -6.01
CA VAL A 168 1.86 -12.68 -5.13
C VAL A 168 2.44 -13.00 -3.76
N ILE A 169 3.60 -13.66 -3.72
CA ILE A 169 4.27 -14.02 -2.46
C ILE A 169 4.71 -12.75 -1.72
N GLY A 170 5.43 -11.84 -2.39
CA GLY A 170 5.96 -10.62 -1.78
C GLY A 170 4.88 -9.72 -1.18
N ILE A 171 3.78 -9.50 -1.92
CA ILE A 171 2.65 -8.69 -1.48
C ILE A 171 1.86 -9.38 -0.36
N SER A 172 1.74 -10.70 -0.39
CA SER A 172 1.10 -11.45 0.70
C SER A 172 1.83 -11.25 2.02
N PHE A 173 3.16 -11.39 2.02
CA PHE A 173 3.98 -11.23 3.22
C PHE A 173 4.19 -9.76 3.63
N GLY A 174 4.28 -8.83 2.69
CA GLY A 174 4.55 -7.41 2.99
C GLY A 174 3.34 -6.51 3.18
N MET A 175 2.16 -6.93 2.73
CA MET A 175 0.95 -6.11 2.83
C MET A 175 -0.26 -6.87 3.37
N LEU A 176 -0.53 -8.08 2.90
CA LEU A 176 -1.76 -8.81 3.31
C LEU A 176 -1.69 -9.25 4.78
N ILE A 177 -0.69 -10.08 5.12
CA ILE A 177 -0.52 -10.58 6.50
C ILE A 177 -0.35 -9.42 7.49
N PRO A 178 0.53 -8.44 7.23
CA PRO A 178 0.71 -7.34 8.16
C PRO A 178 -0.50 -6.40 8.22
N GLY A 179 -1.22 -6.23 7.10
CA GLY A 179 -2.46 -5.47 7.04
C GLY A 179 -3.57 -6.10 7.89
N LEU A 180 -3.75 -7.43 7.80
CA LEU A 180 -4.67 -8.18 8.65
C LEU A 180 -4.28 -8.04 10.13
N ALA A 181 -2.99 -8.16 10.45
CA ALA A 181 -2.51 -7.98 11.81
C ALA A 181 -2.82 -6.59 12.37
N LEU A 182 -2.60 -5.52 11.59
CA LEU A 182 -2.95 -4.14 11.98
C LEU A 182 -4.46 -3.91 12.08
N TYR A 183 -5.25 -4.53 11.21
CA TYR A 183 -6.70 -4.34 11.18
C TYR A 183 -7.39 -5.02 12.37
N PHE A 184 -6.94 -6.22 12.72
CA PHE A 184 -7.46 -7.00 13.85
C PHE A 184 -6.75 -6.71 15.17
N GLN A 185 -5.73 -5.84 15.18
CA GLN A 185 -5.12 -5.38 16.42
C GLN A 185 -6.21 -4.76 17.29
N LYS A 186 -6.45 -5.37 18.46
CA LYS A 186 -7.36 -4.81 19.44
C LYS A 186 -6.82 -3.45 19.82
N GLU A 187 -7.69 -2.44 19.88
CA GLU A 187 -7.36 -1.22 20.61
C GLU A 187 -7.29 -1.68 22.07
N ASP A 188 -6.09 -2.03 22.55
CA ASP A 188 -5.88 -2.52 23.91
C ASP A 188 -6.65 -1.64 24.89
N GLU A 189 -7.44 -2.23 25.78
CA GLU A 189 -8.29 -1.56 26.78
C GLU A 189 -7.60 -0.37 27.46
#